data_AF-A0AAD9SGR9-F1
#
_entry.id   AF-A0AAD9SGR9-F1
#
_cell.length_a   1.000
_cell.length_b   1.000
_cell.length_c   1.000
_cell.angle_alpha   90.00
_cell.angle_beta   90.00
_cell.angle_gamma   90.00
#
_symmetry.space_group_name_H-M   'P 1'
#
loop_
_entity.id
_entity.type
_entity.pdbx_description
1 polymer ?
#
loop_
_entity_poly.entity_id
_entity_poly.type
_entity_poly.pdbx_seq_one_letter_code
_entity_poly.pdbx_strand_id
1 'polypeptide(L)'
;MATQVQSQVKVNGIESKNGTAHQFDSVTPLTGSGNVGELDFDGEKTSFRLPDGSTEVWIATRGTDFVVASGDSLLAMWKNDGRQARVSPAMVNEDRAESAQILQLTLRGSPSGSDSDDLALQLTWASIYALWLHPSHRNDDIIAISVESDRVGEYLRCTGLATVSPFSESSSGPDAIYWLQREAFWQGAGAPDNQHWLRSRPEESFPGFNSKLGVFASQMGFTRKGNVCTVHPVRPPKPKPGAVIYSRFIVELGQQLEIHHIDASNPLHFETYARWQNSDRVNAGWKERGPDEKHRAYLAAQLADPHTMSCVFLWDGELAGYTEIGWVKEDNAACFFGAQCNIVVGEHDQNSHIFVGEERFRGGKRYEAVATSIKHTCFLRDPRTKQVVAEPRFDLAHVHIQNKYLPQEKKKRFELPHKTAMLFALQRERFFQEGHFV
;
A
#
# COMPACT_ATOMS: atom_id res chain seq x y z
N MET A 1 -48.56 -26.24 -9.28
CA MET A 1 -49.23 -24.97 -9.62
C MET A 1 -48.58 -23.89 -8.76
N ALA A 2 -47.41 -23.35 -9.09
CA ALA A 2 -47.10 -22.44 -10.20
C ALA A 2 -47.88 -21.11 -10.11
N THR A 3 -47.31 -20.13 -9.41
CA THR A 3 -47.32 -18.72 -9.86
C THR A 3 -46.11 -17.98 -9.30
N GLN A 4 -45.06 -17.91 -10.12
CA GLN A 4 -44.03 -16.87 -10.04
C GLN A 4 -44.66 -15.54 -10.48
N VAL A 5 -44.43 -14.48 -9.71
CA VAL A 5 -44.58 -13.11 -10.21
C VAL A 5 -43.16 -12.56 -10.34
N GLN A 6 -42.64 -12.60 -11.57
CA GLN A 6 -41.46 -11.85 -11.98
C GLN A 6 -41.86 -10.37 -12.11
N SER A 7 -41.32 -9.49 -11.27
CA SER A 7 -41.26 -8.07 -11.57
C SER A 7 -40.02 -7.81 -12.44
N GLN A 8 -40.25 -7.73 -13.75
CA GLN A 8 -39.28 -7.19 -14.70
C GLN A 8 -39.14 -5.67 -14.45
N VAL A 9 -37.99 -5.26 -13.91
CA VAL A 9 -37.54 -3.87 -14.08
C VAL A 9 -36.59 -3.87 -15.27
N LYS A 10 -37.12 -3.47 -16.44
CA LYS A 10 -36.32 -3.05 -17.59
C LYS A 10 -35.74 -1.66 -17.26
N VAL A 11 -34.45 -1.59 -16.94
CA VAL A 11 -33.69 -0.35 -17.10
C VAL A 11 -33.01 -0.40 -18.46
N ASN A 12 -33.28 0.63 -19.24
CA ASN A 12 -32.82 0.82 -20.60
C ASN A 12 -31.28 0.80 -20.70
N GLY A 13 -30.80 -0.03 -21.62
CA GLY A 13 -29.61 0.15 -22.45
C GLY A 13 -28.53 1.10 -21.95
N ILE A 14 -27.62 0.57 -21.13
CA ILE A 14 -26.22 0.96 -21.16
C ILE A 14 -25.43 -0.35 -21.14
N GLU A 15 -24.96 -0.78 -22.31
CA GLU A 15 -23.91 -1.79 -22.37
C GLU A 15 -22.69 -1.23 -21.63
N SER A 16 -22.37 -1.76 -20.46
CA SER A 16 -21.08 -1.48 -19.85
C SER A 16 -20.03 -2.16 -20.72
N LYS A 17 -19.31 -1.38 -21.54
CA LYS A 17 -17.99 -1.79 -22.01
C LYS A 17 -17.07 -1.85 -20.80
N ASN A 18 -17.11 -2.98 -20.09
CA ASN A 18 -16.07 -3.34 -19.12
C ASN A 18 -14.79 -3.57 -19.92
N GLY A 19 -13.88 -2.62 -19.87
CA GLY A 19 -12.63 -2.70 -20.63
C GLY A 19 -11.79 -1.44 -20.70
N THR A 20 -12.11 -0.36 -19.98
CA THR A 20 -11.15 0.73 -19.82
C THR A 20 -10.22 0.38 -18.67
N ALA A 21 -9.17 -0.39 -19.00
CA ALA A 21 -7.89 -0.04 -18.45
C ALA A 21 -7.73 1.46 -18.70
N HIS A 22 -7.73 2.27 -17.65
CA HIS A 22 -7.09 3.57 -17.73
C HIS A 22 -5.60 3.29 -17.81
N GLN A 23 -5.17 2.78 -18.98
CA GLN A 23 -3.85 3.07 -19.49
C GLN A 23 -3.72 4.58 -19.39
N PHE A 24 -2.60 5.06 -18.85
CA PHE A 24 -2.10 6.33 -19.32
C PHE A 24 -2.28 6.32 -20.84
N ASP A 25 -2.97 7.32 -21.40
CA ASP A 25 -2.54 7.78 -22.71
C ASP A 25 -1.02 7.85 -22.58
N SER A 26 -0.34 7.00 -23.36
CA SER A 26 1.11 6.85 -23.34
C SER A 26 1.68 8.22 -23.05
N VAL A 27 2.38 8.41 -21.93
CA VAL A 27 3.04 9.69 -21.61
C VAL A 27 3.76 10.05 -22.89
N THR A 28 3.18 10.98 -23.64
CA THR A 28 3.64 11.21 -25.00
C THR A 28 4.98 11.85 -24.75
N PRO A 29 6.10 11.25 -25.21
CA PRO A 29 7.40 11.84 -24.99
C PRO A 29 7.30 13.25 -25.55
N LEU A 30 7.39 14.26 -24.68
CA LEU A 30 7.48 15.63 -25.15
C LEU A 30 8.80 15.71 -25.92
N THR A 31 8.69 15.68 -27.24
CA THR A 31 9.81 15.86 -28.16
C THR A 31 10.34 17.27 -27.96
N GLY A 32 11.38 17.39 -27.14
CA GLY A 32 12.09 18.61 -26.84
C GLY A 32 13.40 18.26 -26.12
N SER A 33 14.52 18.41 -26.81
CA SER A 33 15.89 18.07 -26.39
C SER A 33 16.17 18.33 -24.91
N GLY A 34 16.41 17.25 -24.18
CA GLY A 34 16.94 17.21 -22.82
C GLY A 34 17.25 15.76 -22.49
N ASN A 35 18.11 15.17 -23.31
CA ASN A 35 18.50 13.77 -23.21
C ASN A 35 19.36 13.60 -21.96
N VAL A 36 19.00 12.66 -21.11
CA VAL A 36 19.79 12.35 -19.92
C VAL A 36 21.03 11.52 -20.26
N GLY A 37 21.10 10.96 -21.47
CA GLY A 37 22.21 10.14 -21.97
C GLY A 37 23.57 10.85 -22.06
N GLU A 38 23.64 12.18 -21.91
CA GLU A 38 24.89 12.95 -21.89
C GLU A 38 25.34 13.36 -20.47
N LEU A 39 24.59 12.97 -19.42
CA LEU A 39 24.94 13.32 -18.04
C LEU A 39 25.79 12.22 -17.39
N ASP A 40 26.90 12.63 -16.77
CA ASP A 40 27.69 11.76 -15.88
C ASP A 40 27.02 11.66 -14.51
N PHE A 41 27.01 10.45 -13.96
CA PHE A 41 26.40 10.11 -12.66
C PHE A 41 27.39 9.45 -11.72
N ASP A 42 27.20 9.70 -10.43
CA ASP A 42 27.95 9.06 -9.36
C ASP A 42 27.24 7.79 -8.93
N GLY A 43 27.85 6.63 -9.17
CA GLY A 43 27.35 5.34 -8.69
C GLY A 43 26.20 4.73 -9.50
N GLU A 44 25.51 3.77 -8.89
CA GLU A 44 24.46 2.97 -9.55
C GLU A 44 23.10 3.67 -9.49
N LYS A 45 22.36 3.63 -10.61
CA LYS A 45 21.00 4.16 -10.71
C LYS A 45 20.04 3.29 -9.88
N THR A 46 19.24 3.91 -9.02
CA THR A 46 18.12 3.23 -8.37
C THR A 46 16.91 3.26 -9.29
N SER A 47 16.57 2.13 -9.90
CA SER A 47 15.46 1.99 -10.85
C SER A 47 14.26 1.30 -10.22
N PHE A 48 13.06 1.76 -10.55
CA PHE A 48 11.81 1.21 -10.03
C PHE A 48 10.64 1.45 -10.98
N ARG A 49 9.52 0.78 -10.72
CA ARG A 49 8.24 1.05 -11.38
C ARG A 49 7.26 1.73 -10.43
N LEU A 50 6.47 2.66 -10.96
CA LEU A 50 5.36 3.25 -10.21
C LEU A 50 4.30 2.18 -9.89
N PRO A 51 3.37 2.45 -8.95
CA PRO A 51 2.31 1.49 -8.61
C PRO A 51 1.35 1.11 -9.75
N ASP A 52 1.39 1.79 -10.89
CA ASP A 52 0.71 1.35 -12.11
C ASP A 52 1.32 0.07 -12.72
N GLY A 53 2.52 -0.33 -12.29
CA GLY A 53 3.23 -1.52 -12.74
C GLY A 53 3.94 -1.38 -14.09
N SER A 54 3.87 -0.20 -14.72
CA SER A 54 4.35 0.03 -16.09
C SER A 54 5.24 1.25 -16.25
N THR A 55 5.05 2.32 -15.47
CA THR A 55 5.86 3.54 -15.59
C THR A 55 7.20 3.33 -14.89
N GLU A 56 8.27 3.21 -15.67
CA GLU A 56 9.63 3.11 -15.16
C GLU A 56 10.20 4.47 -14.78
N VAL A 57 10.79 4.55 -13.59
CA VAL A 57 11.45 5.75 -13.08
C VAL A 57 12.78 5.33 -12.49
N TRP A 58 13.79 6.18 -12.61
CA TRP A 58 15.07 5.98 -11.96
C TRP A 58 15.57 7.28 -11.36
N ILE A 59 16.39 7.16 -10.32
CA ILE A 59 17.11 8.25 -9.67
C ILE A 59 18.60 7.94 -9.59
N ALA A 60 19.43 8.97 -9.79
CA ALA A 60 20.87 8.87 -9.68
C ALA A 60 21.48 10.12 -9.03
N THR A 61 22.58 9.94 -8.32
CA THR A 61 23.39 11.05 -7.78
C THR A 61 24.24 11.68 -8.88
N ARG A 62 24.40 13.00 -8.82
CA ARG A 62 25.32 13.77 -9.66
C ARG A 62 25.94 14.89 -8.81
N GLY A 63 27.17 14.69 -8.37
CA GLY A 63 27.80 15.52 -7.35
C GLY A 63 27.00 15.46 -6.04
N THR A 64 26.44 16.60 -5.63
CA THR A 64 25.56 16.71 -4.46
C THR A 64 24.07 16.72 -4.82
N ASP A 65 23.75 16.63 -6.11
CA ASP A 65 22.39 16.73 -6.65
C ASP A 65 21.85 15.34 -7.01
N PHE A 66 20.54 15.26 -7.27
CA PHE A 66 19.90 14.06 -7.78
C PHE A 66 19.10 14.34 -9.04
N VAL A 67 19.15 13.39 -9.97
CA VAL A 67 18.41 13.42 -11.24
C VAL A 67 17.38 12.32 -11.23
N VAL A 68 16.12 12.67 -11.52
CA VAL A 68 15.01 11.72 -11.67
C VAL A 68 14.54 11.71 -13.12
N ALA A 69 14.45 10.51 -13.71
CA ALA A 69 14.15 10.34 -15.12
C ALA A 69 13.36 9.06 -15.42
N SER A 70 12.78 9.00 -16.62
CA SER A 70 12.13 7.82 -17.21
C SER A 70 12.70 7.59 -18.61
N GLY A 71 13.36 6.45 -18.83
CA GLY A 71 14.23 6.26 -20.00
C GLY A 71 15.26 7.40 -20.08
N ASP A 72 15.35 8.06 -21.23
CA ASP A 72 16.20 9.23 -21.45
C ASP A 72 15.50 10.57 -21.15
N SER A 73 14.24 10.54 -20.70
CA SER A 73 13.44 11.73 -20.40
C SER A 73 13.67 12.22 -18.98
N LEU A 74 14.27 13.40 -18.83
CA LEU A 74 14.40 14.09 -17.55
C LEU A 74 13.02 14.49 -16.99
N LEU A 75 12.70 14.06 -15.78
CA LEU A 75 11.45 14.38 -15.07
C LEU A 75 11.64 15.52 -14.06
N ALA A 76 12.66 15.39 -13.19
CA ALA A 76 12.93 16.34 -12.12
C ALA A 76 14.41 16.35 -11.73
N MET A 77 14.83 17.43 -11.08
CA MET A 77 16.14 17.55 -10.43
C MET A 77 15.96 17.99 -8.98
N TRP A 78 16.76 17.42 -8.09
CA TRP A 78 16.91 17.85 -6.71
C TRP A 78 18.29 18.47 -6.56
N LYS A 79 18.36 19.78 -6.42
CA LYS A 79 19.63 20.50 -6.25
C LYS A 79 19.89 20.76 -4.80
N ASN A 80 21.12 20.55 -4.36
CA ASN A 80 21.54 21.08 -3.08
C ASN A 80 21.72 22.60 -3.21
N ASP A 81 20.89 23.39 -2.51
CA ASP A 81 20.95 24.86 -2.58
C ASP A 81 22.03 25.47 -1.66
N GLY A 82 22.80 24.62 -0.97
CA GLY A 82 23.88 24.98 -0.04
C GLY A 82 23.41 25.44 1.34
N ARG A 83 22.10 25.61 1.54
CA ARG A 83 21.52 25.94 2.84
C ARG A 83 21.31 24.67 3.67
N GLN A 84 21.29 24.84 4.98
CA GLN A 84 20.92 23.78 5.91
C GLN A 84 19.65 24.16 6.66
N ALA A 85 18.82 23.15 6.90
CA ALA A 85 17.65 23.27 7.75
C ALA A 85 17.71 22.23 8.87
N ARG A 86 17.21 22.61 10.02
CA ARG A 86 16.97 21.67 11.10
C ARG A 86 15.96 20.62 10.64
N VAL A 87 16.26 19.35 10.86
CA VAL A 87 15.40 18.19 10.55
C VAL A 87 14.98 17.42 11.80
N SER A 88 15.60 17.72 12.94
CA SER A 88 15.13 17.24 14.24
C SER A 88 13.83 17.97 14.67
N PRO A 89 12.87 17.26 15.30
CA PRO A 89 11.65 17.86 15.81
C PRO A 89 11.87 19.05 16.77
N ALA A 90 10.88 19.94 16.87
CA ALA A 90 10.99 21.20 17.62
C ALA A 90 11.19 21.03 19.14
N MET A 91 10.78 19.89 19.70
CA MET A 91 10.99 19.58 21.13
C MET A 91 12.39 19.04 21.43
N VAL A 92 13.23 18.79 20.42
CA VAL A 92 14.62 18.37 20.63
C VAL A 92 15.44 19.57 21.11
N ASN A 93 16.31 19.37 22.09
CA ASN A 93 17.17 20.46 22.57
C ASN A 93 18.27 20.78 21.54
N GLU A 94 18.81 22.00 21.57
CA GLU A 94 19.84 22.45 20.62
C GLU A 94 21.11 21.60 20.63
N ASP A 95 21.50 21.05 21.78
CA ASP A 95 22.67 20.17 21.91
C ASP A 95 22.52 18.82 21.18
N ARG A 96 21.28 18.48 20.79
CA ARG A 96 20.92 17.27 20.05
C ARG A 96 20.25 17.58 18.72
N ALA A 97 20.16 18.85 18.35
CA ALA A 97 19.46 19.25 17.14
C ALA A 97 20.27 18.80 15.91
N GLU A 98 19.60 18.07 15.02
CA GLU A 98 20.16 17.64 13.75
C GLU A 98 19.69 18.56 12.62
N SER A 99 20.60 18.85 11.69
CA SER A 99 20.38 19.64 10.49
C SER A 99 20.85 18.89 9.25
N ALA A 100 20.17 19.09 8.14
CA ALA A 100 20.50 18.50 6.84
C ALA A 100 20.50 19.58 5.76
N GLN A 101 21.15 19.27 4.63
CA GLN A 101 21.13 20.11 3.44
C GLN A 101 19.71 20.19 2.87
N ILE A 102 19.33 21.36 2.36
CA ILE A 102 18.03 21.56 1.72
C ILE A 102 18.12 21.12 0.26
N LEU A 103 17.20 20.26 -0.16
CA LEU A 103 17.05 19.85 -1.56
C LEU A 103 15.97 20.69 -2.24
N GLN A 104 16.37 21.52 -3.21
CA GLN A 104 15.44 22.29 -4.03
C GLN A 104 14.94 21.45 -5.21
N LEU A 105 13.62 21.33 -5.34
CA LEU A 105 12.97 20.65 -6.47
C LEU A 105 12.83 21.58 -7.67
N THR A 106 13.34 21.14 -8.82
CA THR A 106 13.03 21.72 -10.13
C THR A 106 12.36 20.67 -11.02
N LEU A 107 11.13 20.94 -11.47
CA LEU A 107 10.41 20.09 -12.42
C LEU A 107 10.72 20.52 -13.87
N ARG A 108 10.75 19.57 -14.80
CA ARG A 108 10.90 19.89 -16.22
C ARG A 108 9.55 19.96 -16.91
N GLY A 109 9.34 21.03 -17.68
CA GLY A 109 8.24 21.16 -18.63
C GLY A 109 6.89 21.40 -17.97
N SER A 110 6.67 22.61 -17.46
CA SER A 110 5.32 23.15 -17.29
C SER A 110 4.84 23.76 -18.60
N PRO A 111 4.10 23.06 -19.47
CA PRO A 111 3.26 23.74 -20.44
C PRO A 111 2.27 24.66 -19.70
N SER A 112 1.80 25.72 -20.35
CA SER A 112 0.79 26.60 -19.76
C SER A 112 -0.61 25.96 -19.90
N GLY A 113 -1.29 25.65 -18.79
CA GLY A 113 -2.67 25.12 -18.80
C GLY A 113 -2.98 24.16 -17.64
N SER A 114 -4.27 23.81 -17.44
CA SER A 114 -4.72 22.93 -16.34
C SER A 114 -4.13 21.52 -16.40
N ASP A 115 -3.96 20.96 -17.60
CA ASP A 115 -3.39 19.61 -17.79
C ASP A 115 -1.90 19.58 -17.40
N SER A 116 -1.23 20.72 -17.46
CA SER A 116 0.14 20.86 -16.96
C SER A 116 0.22 20.84 -15.44
N ASP A 117 -0.79 21.37 -14.76
CA ASP A 117 -0.78 21.45 -13.30
C ASP A 117 -0.89 20.03 -12.71
N ASP A 118 -1.78 19.20 -13.26
CA ASP A 118 -1.93 17.81 -12.85
C ASP A 118 -0.67 16.99 -13.12
N LEU A 119 0.00 17.22 -14.26
CA LEU A 119 1.29 16.59 -14.55
C LEU A 119 2.38 17.03 -13.57
N ALA A 120 2.44 18.32 -13.22
CA ALA A 120 3.43 18.83 -12.27
C ALA A 120 3.29 18.17 -10.88
N LEU A 121 2.06 17.94 -10.42
CA LEU A 121 1.82 17.23 -9.15
C LEU A 121 2.23 15.76 -9.24
N GLN A 122 1.95 15.09 -10.36
CA GLN A 122 2.37 13.70 -10.60
C GLN A 122 3.89 13.54 -10.65
N LEU A 123 4.60 14.47 -11.30
CA LEU A 123 6.06 14.48 -11.34
C LEU A 123 6.66 14.80 -9.97
N THR A 124 6.05 15.73 -9.21
CA THR A 124 6.44 16.03 -7.84
C THR A 124 6.39 14.77 -6.98
N TRP A 125 5.25 14.08 -6.94
CA TRP A 125 5.10 12.88 -6.11
C TRP A 125 6.08 11.77 -6.52
N ALA A 126 6.20 11.49 -7.83
CA ALA A 126 7.15 10.49 -8.33
C ALA A 126 8.61 10.83 -8.00
N SER A 127 8.98 12.12 -8.04
CA SER A 127 10.33 12.57 -7.68
C SER A 127 10.64 12.43 -6.18
N ILE A 128 9.65 12.66 -5.32
CA ILE A 128 9.75 12.43 -3.87
C ILE A 128 9.83 10.93 -3.58
N TYR A 129 9.03 10.12 -4.28
CA TYR A 129 9.13 8.67 -4.16
C TYR A 129 10.53 8.18 -4.51
N ALA A 130 11.11 8.71 -5.59
CA ALA A 130 12.46 8.37 -6.00
C ALA A 130 13.50 8.73 -4.92
N LEU A 131 13.38 9.89 -4.27
CA LEU A 131 14.24 10.25 -3.12
C LEU A 131 14.15 9.20 -1.99
N TRP A 132 12.93 8.79 -1.61
CA TRP A 132 12.74 7.80 -0.54
C TRP A 132 13.27 6.39 -0.88
N LEU A 133 13.47 6.08 -2.16
CA LEU A 133 14.10 4.83 -2.58
C LEU A 133 15.63 4.94 -2.65
N HIS A 134 16.17 6.15 -2.77
CA HIS A 134 17.59 6.37 -2.94
C HIS A 134 18.38 5.99 -1.66
N PRO A 135 19.53 5.29 -1.76
CA PRO A 135 20.30 4.84 -0.61
C PRO A 135 20.70 5.94 0.39
N SER A 136 20.91 7.17 -0.09
CA SER A 136 21.27 8.33 0.76
C SER A 136 20.15 8.84 1.65
N HIS A 137 18.89 8.52 1.35
CA HIS A 137 17.71 9.12 2.00
C HIS A 137 16.67 8.13 2.50
N ARG A 138 16.71 6.87 2.04
CA ARG A 138 15.71 5.83 2.41
C ARG A 138 15.62 5.51 3.91
N ASN A 139 16.62 5.91 4.69
CA ASN A 139 16.69 5.72 6.14
C ASN A 139 16.45 7.01 6.93
N ASP A 140 16.23 8.14 6.26
CA ASP A 140 15.93 9.41 6.93
C ASP A 140 14.48 9.38 7.44
N ASP A 141 14.21 10.01 8.58
CA ASP A 141 12.84 10.24 9.04
C ASP A 141 12.23 11.48 8.38
N ILE A 142 13.07 12.49 8.13
CA ILE A 142 12.70 13.79 7.56
C ILE A 142 13.72 14.20 6.51
N ILE A 143 13.22 14.64 5.34
CA ILE A 143 14.03 15.32 4.31
C ILE A 143 13.58 16.77 4.24
N ALA A 144 14.52 17.71 4.37
CA ALA A 144 14.25 19.13 4.18
C ALA A 144 14.32 19.51 2.69
N ILE A 145 13.25 20.12 2.18
CA ILE A 145 13.16 20.52 0.78
C ILE A 145 12.69 21.97 0.63
N SER A 146 12.94 22.53 -0.55
CA SER A 146 12.30 23.76 -1.04
C SER A 146 11.75 23.53 -2.44
N VAL A 147 10.76 24.32 -2.86
CA VAL A 147 10.13 24.21 -4.18
C VAL A 147 9.94 25.59 -4.77
N GLU A 148 10.18 25.76 -6.07
CA GLU A 148 10.04 27.06 -6.74
C GLU A 148 8.57 27.46 -6.97
N SER A 149 7.68 26.46 -7.13
CA SER A 149 6.28 26.65 -7.46
C SER A 149 5.41 26.77 -6.21
N ASP A 150 4.74 27.91 -6.05
CA ASP A 150 3.73 28.13 -5.00
C ASP A 150 2.64 27.04 -5.00
N ARG A 151 2.23 26.59 -6.19
CA ARG A 151 1.21 25.55 -6.36
C ARG A 151 1.70 24.19 -5.85
N VAL A 152 2.97 23.85 -6.12
CA VAL A 152 3.58 22.64 -5.55
C VAL A 152 3.67 22.76 -4.04
N GLY A 153 4.11 23.91 -3.51
CA GLY A 153 4.15 24.17 -2.07
C GLY A 153 2.78 24.11 -1.38
N GLU A 154 1.71 24.55 -2.06
CA GLU A 154 0.34 24.39 -1.61
C GLU A 154 -0.09 22.92 -1.62
N TYR A 155 0.17 22.18 -2.70
CA TYR A 155 -0.11 20.75 -2.81
C TYR A 155 0.58 19.94 -1.69
N LEU A 156 1.86 20.21 -1.42
CA LEU A 156 2.60 19.54 -0.36
C LEU A 156 1.90 19.69 1.01
N ARG A 157 1.47 20.91 1.35
CA ARG A 157 0.80 21.20 2.64
C ARG A 157 -0.62 20.65 2.69
N CYS A 158 -1.42 20.90 1.66
CA CYS A 158 -2.84 20.55 1.65
C CYS A 158 -3.07 19.04 1.61
N THR A 159 -2.14 18.27 1.08
CA THR A 159 -2.22 16.80 1.04
C THR A 159 -1.52 16.11 2.21
N GLY A 160 -0.82 16.87 3.06
CA GLY A 160 -0.02 16.33 4.16
C GLY A 160 1.26 15.61 3.71
N LEU A 161 1.64 15.71 2.44
CA LEU A 161 2.89 15.15 1.91
C LEU A 161 4.11 15.84 2.54
N ALA A 162 3.99 17.12 2.86
CA ALA A 162 4.97 17.84 3.66
C ALA A 162 4.29 18.78 4.66
N THR A 163 5.01 19.09 5.73
CA THR A 163 4.67 20.20 6.63
C THR A 163 5.65 21.35 6.42
N VAL A 164 5.24 22.60 6.65
CA VAL A 164 6.22 23.70 6.74
C VAL A 164 7.09 23.45 7.97
N SER A 165 8.40 23.55 7.82
CA SER A 165 9.31 23.47 8.95
C SER A 165 8.95 24.54 9.98
N PRO A 166 8.87 24.22 11.29
CA PRO A 166 8.62 25.23 12.33
C PRO A 166 9.74 26.26 12.45
N PHE A 167 10.89 26.01 11.80
CA PHE A 167 12.04 26.91 11.75
C PHE A 167 12.12 27.70 10.43
N SER A 168 11.16 27.52 9.53
CA SER A 168 11.08 28.26 8.28
C SER A 168 10.60 29.69 8.53
N GLU A 169 11.31 30.68 7.97
CA GLU A 169 10.89 32.09 8.05
C GLU A 169 9.68 32.39 7.16
N SER A 170 9.52 31.63 6.07
CA SER A 170 8.36 31.70 5.17
C SER A 170 7.46 30.48 5.32
N SER A 171 6.16 30.65 5.05
CA SER A 171 5.17 29.58 5.03
C SER A 171 4.72 29.14 3.63
N SER A 172 5.19 29.85 2.59
CA SER A 172 4.94 29.55 1.18
C SER A 172 6.06 30.08 0.28
N GLY A 173 6.07 29.65 -0.98
CA GLY A 173 7.02 30.10 -1.98
C GLY A 173 8.43 29.52 -1.83
N PRO A 174 9.39 30.00 -2.63
CA PRO A 174 10.73 29.42 -2.75
C PRO A 174 11.58 29.51 -1.49
N ASP A 175 11.24 30.44 -0.59
CA ASP A 175 11.92 30.61 0.70
C ASP A 175 11.34 29.72 1.80
N ALA A 176 10.19 29.07 1.57
CA ALA A 176 9.62 28.14 2.53
C ALA A 176 10.39 26.81 2.52
N ILE A 177 10.72 26.35 3.72
CA ILE A 177 11.34 25.05 3.96
C ILE A 177 10.24 24.07 4.34
N TYR A 178 10.12 22.99 3.57
CA TYR A 178 9.17 21.92 3.83
C TYR A 178 9.90 20.70 4.38
N TRP A 179 9.28 20.02 5.35
CA TRP A 179 9.70 18.73 5.86
C TRP A 179 8.86 17.64 5.20
N LEU A 180 9.50 16.83 4.36
CA LEU A 180 8.95 15.56 3.91
C LEU A 180 9.10 14.56 5.05
N GLN A 181 7.99 14.06 5.58
CA GLN A 181 8.02 13.04 6.62
C GLN A 181 7.88 11.66 5.99
N ARG A 182 8.80 10.77 6.33
CA ARG A 182 8.81 9.39 5.86
C ARG A 182 7.45 8.70 6.09
N GLU A 183 6.93 8.84 7.30
CA GLU A 183 5.67 8.20 7.70
C GLU A 183 4.47 8.71 6.88
N ALA A 184 4.42 10.00 6.57
CA ALA A 184 3.33 10.59 5.80
C ALA A 184 3.37 10.10 4.34
N PHE A 185 4.56 10.07 3.74
CA PHE A 185 4.75 9.58 2.37
C PHE A 185 4.26 8.14 2.23
N TRP A 186 4.74 7.23 3.08
CA TRP A 186 4.32 5.83 3.03
C TRP A 186 2.86 5.62 3.45
N GLN A 187 2.20 6.59 4.08
CA GLN A 187 0.74 6.54 4.27
C GLN A 187 -0.07 6.90 3.02
N GLY A 188 0.59 7.25 1.91
CA GLY A 188 -0.07 7.65 0.67
C GLY A 188 -0.38 9.14 0.58
N ALA A 189 0.22 9.97 1.44
CA ALA A 189 0.01 11.41 1.40
C ALA A 189 0.34 11.97 0.01
N GLY A 190 -0.55 12.80 -0.51
CA GLY A 190 -0.43 13.42 -1.84
C GLY A 190 -0.48 12.49 -3.04
N ALA A 191 -0.44 11.16 -2.88
CA ALA A 191 -0.32 10.23 -4.01
C ALA A 191 -1.49 10.41 -5.01
N PRO A 192 -1.19 10.77 -6.27
CA PRO A 192 -2.20 10.80 -7.33
C PRO A 192 -2.84 9.42 -7.52
N ASP A 193 -4.11 9.36 -7.96
CA ASP A 193 -4.85 8.10 -8.10
C ASP A 193 -4.10 7.06 -8.95
N ASN A 194 -3.48 7.50 -10.05
CA ASN A 194 -2.69 6.64 -10.93
C ASN A 194 -1.35 6.19 -10.32
N GLN A 195 -0.86 6.83 -9.27
CA GLN A 195 0.39 6.54 -8.58
C GLN A 195 0.21 5.97 -7.16
N HIS A 196 -1.03 5.89 -6.67
CA HIS A 196 -1.31 5.37 -5.34
C HIS A 196 -1.12 3.84 -5.30
N TRP A 197 -0.57 3.31 -4.18
CA TRP A 197 -0.30 1.87 -4.04
C TRP A 197 -1.57 1.02 -4.03
N LEU A 198 -2.64 1.48 -3.37
CA LEU A 198 -3.97 0.90 -3.56
C LEU A 198 -4.47 1.18 -4.97
N ARG A 199 -4.82 0.11 -5.70
CA ARG A 199 -5.22 0.14 -7.12
C ARG A 199 -6.71 -0.07 -7.35
N SER A 200 -7.44 -0.46 -6.31
CA SER A 200 -8.89 -0.55 -6.36
C SER A 200 -9.47 -0.04 -5.06
N ARG A 201 -10.31 0.99 -5.14
CA ARG A 201 -11.17 1.39 -4.02
C ARG A 201 -12.60 0.95 -4.30
N PRO A 202 -13.30 0.33 -3.34
CA PRO A 202 -14.70 -0.10 -3.53
C PRO A 202 -15.60 1.03 -4.04
N GLU A 203 -15.32 2.26 -3.62
CA GLU A 203 -16.07 3.45 -3.97
C GLU A 203 -15.88 3.88 -5.44
N GLU A 204 -14.73 3.60 -6.06
CA GLU A 204 -14.46 3.89 -7.48
C GLU A 204 -15.37 3.10 -8.44
N SER A 205 -15.98 2.02 -7.95
CA SER A 205 -16.82 1.16 -8.79
C SER A 205 -18.17 1.79 -9.15
N PHE A 206 -18.51 2.95 -8.58
CA PHE A 206 -19.74 3.68 -8.87
C PHE A 206 -19.45 4.99 -9.65
N PRO A 207 -19.90 5.13 -10.91
CA PRO A 207 -19.64 6.32 -11.72
C PRO A 207 -20.08 7.62 -11.04
N GLY A 208 -19.21 8.63 -11.03
CA GLY A 208 -19.49 9.96 -10.46
C GLY A 208 -19.44 10.04 -8.94
N PHE A 209 -19.22 8.92 -8.23
CA PHE A 209 -18.97 8.91 -6.80
C PHE A 209 -17.53 8.50 -6.50
N ASN A 210 -16.88 9.36 -5.70
CA ASN A 210 -15.69 9.08 -4.92
C ASN A 210 -14.48 8.40 -5.60
N SER A 211 -13.87 9.11 -6.56
CA SER A 211 -12.40 9.10 -6.67
C SER A 211 -11.73 10.13 -5.74
N LYS A 212 -12.51 11.00 -5.07
CA LYS A 212 -12.00 12.21 -4.40
C LYS A 212 -12.25 12.31 -2.88
N LEU A 213 -13.18 11.56 -2.31
CA LEU A 213 -13.56 11.58 -0.88
C LEU A 213 -13.03 10.34 -0.16
N GLY A 214 -11.77 10.40 0.27
CA GLY A 214 -11.15 9.33 1.03
C GLY A 214 -11.98 8.89 2.25
N VAL A 215 -12.01 7.58 2.48
CA VAL A 215 -12.59 6.86 3.63
C VAL A 215 -14.11 6.60 3.59
N PHE A 216 -14.47 5.31 3.60
CA PHE A 216 -15.84 4.85 3.80
C PHE A 216 -16.43 5.39 5.11
N ALA A 217 -17.59 6.07 5.03
CA ALA A 217 -18.24 6.71 6.18
C ALA A 217 -18.50 5.71 7.31
N SER A 218 -18.24 6.12 8.55
CA SER A 218 -18.49 5.28 9.72
C SER A 218 -19.99 5.08 9.93
N GLN A 219 -20.42 3.82 9.92
CA GLN A 219 -21.79 3.40 10.20
C GLN A 219 -21.74 2.16 11.08
N MET A 220 -22.67 2.04 12.02
CA MET A 220 -22.74 0.88 12.91
C MET A 220 -23.82 -0.10 12.46
N GLY A 221 -23.46 -1.37 12.43
CA GLY A 221 -24.36 -2.52 12.27
C GLY A 221 -24.56 -3.25 13.59
N PHE A 222 -25.66 -4.01 13.67
CA PHE A 222 -26.00 -4.80 14.85
C PHE A 222 -26.23 -6.24 14.43
N THR A 223 -25.63 -7.18 15.17
CA THR A 223 -25.86 -8.61 15.00
C THR A 223 -26.44 -9.18 16.27
N ARG A 224 -27.59 -9.86 16.17
CA ARG A 224 -28.24 -10.55 17.29
C ARG A 224 -28.38 -12.04 16.99
N LYS A 225 -27.89 -12.89 17.91
CA LYS A 225 -28.08 -14.34 17.89
C LYS A 225 -28.59 -14.80 19.26
N GLY A 226 -29.87 -15.12 19.35
CA GLY A 226 -30.54 -15.39 20.63
C GLY A 226 -30.50 -14.16 21.54
N ASN A 227 -29.89 -14.32 22.72
CA ASN A 227 -29.70 -13.25 23.70
C ASN A 227 -28.36 -12.51 23.57
N VAL A 228 -27.49 -12.92 22.64
CA VAL A 228 -26.24 -12.22 22.34
C VAL A 228 -26.52 -11.16 21.29
N CYS A 229 -26.22 -9.90 21.62
CA CYS A 229 -26.26 -8.77 20.70
C CYS A 229 -24.88 -8.12 20.67
N THR A 230 -24.38 -7.81 19.47
CA THR A 230 -23.10 -7.12 19.28
C THR A 230 -23.24 -5.99 18.27
N VAL A 231 -22.42 -4.97 18.43
CA VAL A 231 -22.29 -3.84 17.51
C VAL A 231 -20.93 -3.92 16.82
N HIS A 232 -20.91 -3.63 15.53
CA HIS A 232 -19.71 -3.62 14.72
C HIS A 232 -19.86 -2.61 13.57
N PRO A 233 -18.76 -2.08 13.01
CA PRO A 233 -18.85 -1.20 11.86
C PRO A 233 -19.46 -1.91 10.65
N VAL A 234 -20.18 -1.15 9.82
CA VAL A 234 -20.48 -1.55 8.45
C VAL A 234 -19.20 -1.47 7.65
N ARG A 235 -18.85 -2.55 6.95
CA ARG A 235 -17.62 -2.63 6.16
C ARG A 235 -17.86 -2.13 4.74
N PRO A 236 -16.86 -1.47 4.11
CA PRO A 236 -16.97 -1.14 2.70
C PRO A 236 -17.14 -2.43 1.87
N PRO A 237 -17.79 -2.35 0.69
CA PRO A 237 -17.82 -3.46 -0.25
C PRO A 237 -16.41 -3.92 -0.59
N LYS A 238 -16.26 -5.16 -1.05
CA LYS A 238 -14.95 -5.62 -1.55
C LYS A 238 -14.72 -5.11 -2.97
N PRO A 239 -13.46 -4.90 -3.39
CA PRO A 239 -13.12 -4.84 -4.80
C PRO A 239 -13.71 -6.05 -5.55
N LYS A 240 -13.94 -5.94 -6.86
CA LYS A 240 -14.45 -7.07 -7.64
C LYS A 240 -13.39 -8.19 -7.69
N PRO A 241 -13.79 -9.47 -7.70
CA PRO A 241 -12.85 -10.57 -8.01
C PRO A 241 -12.03 -10.26 -9.27
N GLY A 242 -10.73 -10.53 -9.22
CA GLY A 242 -9.78 -10.24 -10.29
C GLY A 242 -9.18 -8.83 -10.27
N ALA A 243 -9.71 -7.90 -9.47
CA ALA A 243 -9.17 -6.55 -9.35
C ALA A 243 -7.78 -6.55 -8.69
N VAL A 244 -6.89 -5.69 -9.18
CA VAL A 244 -5.64 -5.35 -8.50
C VAL A 244 -6.00 -4.47 -7.30
N ILE A 245 -5.70 -4.94 -6.09
CA ILE A 245 -5.97 -4.23 -4.84
C ILE A 245 -4.80 -3.32 -4.49
N TYR A 246 -3.58 -3.83 -4.67
CA TYR A 246 -2.35 -3.18 -4.25
C TYR A 246 -1.22 -3.50 -5.22
N SER A 247 -0.32 -2.55 -5.46
CA SER A 247 0.82 -2.71 -6.35
C SER A 247 2.01 -1.89 -5.83
N ARG A 248 3.18 -2.51 -5.71
CA ARG A 248 4.44 -1.85 -5.30
C ARG A 248 5.65 -2.55 -5.92
N PHE A 249 6.57 -1.75 -6.47
CA PHE A 249 7.88 -2.24 -6.88
C PHE A 249 8.79 -2.44 -5.67
N ILE A 250 9.48 -3.57 -5.61
CA ILE A 250 10.46 -3.89 -4.56
C ILE A 250 11.85 -3.78 -5.17
N VAL A 251 12.54 -2.66 -4.87
CA VAL A 251 13.84 -2.29 -5.45
C VAL A 251 14.88 -3.36 -5.20
N GLU A 252 14.97 -3.90 -3.98
CA GLU A 252 15.96 -4.94 -3.65
C GLU A 252 15.76 -6.26 -4.42
N LEU A 253 14.55 -6.50 -4.92
CA LEU A 253 14.24 -7.70 -5.69
C LEU A 253 14.17 -7.42 -7.19
N GLY A 254 14.06 -6.14 -7.60
CA GLY A 254 13.90 -5.73 -8.99
C GLY A 254 12.54 -6.15 -9.59
N GLN A 255 11.50 -6.30 -8.77
CA GLN A 255 10.22 -6.89 -9.22
C GLN A 255 9.00 -6.13 -8.72
N GLN A 256 7.94 -6.16 -9.51
CA GLN A 256 6.63 -5.66 -9.12
C GLN A 256 5.91 -6.72 -8.27
N LEU A 257 5.45 -6.32 -7.10
CA LEU A 257 4.55 -7.11 -6.27
C LEU A 257 3.14 -6.56 -6.36
N GLU A 258 2.20 -7.42 -6.73
CA GLU A 258 0.77 -7.09 -6.80
C GLU A 258 -0.04 -7.99 -5.88
N ILE A 259 -1.13 -7.46 -5.32
CA ILE A 259 -2.12 -8.22 -4.56
C ILE A 259 -3.46 -8.07 -5.27
N HIS A 260 -4.05 -9.20 -5.68
CA HIS A 260 -5.30 -9.25 -6.43
C HIS A 260 -6.38 -9.88 -5.56
N HIS A 261 -7.62 -9.41 -5.70
CA HIS A 261 -8.76 -10.16 -5.18
C HIS A 261 -8.86 -11.45 -5.99
N ILE A 262 -8.84 -12.61 -5.32
CA ILE A 262 -8.94 -13.88 -6.03
C ILE A 262 -10.25 -13.96 -6.82
N ASP A 263 -10.17 -14.54 -8.02
CA ASP A 263 -11.31 -14.81 -8.88
C ASP A 263 -11.46 -16.32 -9.05
N ALA A 264 -12.40 -16.91 -8.33
CA ALA A 264 -12.65 -18.35 -8.38
C ALA A 264 -13.28 -18.81 -9.72
N SER A 265 -13.75 -17.87 -10.54
CA SER A 265 -14.23 -18.16 -11.91
C SER A 265 -13.10 -18.19 -12.93
N ASN A 266 -11.96 -17.57 -12.63
CA ASN A 266 -10.74 -17.66 -13.42
C ASN A 266 -10.05 -19.02 -13.15
N PRO A 267 -9.90 -19.89 -14.16
CA PRO A 267 -9.28 -21.21 -13.97
C PRO A 267 -7.87 -21.14 -13.41
N LEU A 268 -7.04 -20.19 -13.87
CA LEU A 268 -5.66 -20.05 -13.40
C LEU A 268 -5.59 -19.74 -11.90
N HIS A 269 -6.43 -18.82 -11.43
CA HIS A 269 -6.52 -18.49 -10.00
C HIS A 269 -6.98 -19.68 -9.17
N PHE A 270 -8.08 -20.31 -9.58
CA PHE A 270 -8.69 -21.40 -8.83
C PHE A 270 -7.80 -22.64 -8.76
N GLU A 271 -7.31 -23.12 -9.91
CA GLU A 271 -6.47 -24.33 -9.99
C GLU A 271 -5.17 -24.14 -9.21
N THR A 272 -4.58 -22.94 -9.27
CA THR A 272 -3.37 -22.62 -8.52
C THR A 272 -3.62 -22.61 -7.01
N TYR A 273 -4.71 -21.96 -6.56
CA TYR A 273 -5.11 -21.98 -5.15
C TYR A 273 -5.36 -23.41 -4.65
N ALA A 274 -6.13 -24.22 -5.39
CA ALA A 274 -6.44 -25.59 -5.03
C ALA A 274 -5.18 -26.46 -4.96
N ARG A 275 -4.27 -26.32 -5.95
CA ARG A 275 -2.97 -27.01 -5.95
C ARG A 275 -2.14 -26.66 -4.72
N TRP A 276 -2.06 -25.38 -4.36
CA TRP A 276 -1.33 -24.95 -3.16
C TRP A 276 -1.95 -25.52 -1.89
N GLN A 277 -3.27 -25.42 -1.69
CA GLN A 277 -3.95 -25.97 -0.51
C GLN A 277 -3.79 -27.49 -0.37
N ASN A 278 -3.71 -28.18 -1.51
CA ASN A 278 -3.49 -29.62 -1.58
C ASN A 278 -1.99 -30.01 -1.54
N SER A 279 -1.07 -29.07 -1.38
CA SER A 279 0.33 -29.39 -1.13
C SER A 279 0.56 -29.76 0.33
N ASP A 280 1.48 -30.69 0.60
CA ASP A 280 1.78 -31.13 1.97
C ASP A 280 2.25 -29.96 2.85
N ARG A 281 3.08 -29.07 2.29
CA ARG A 281 3.65 -27.94 3.01
C ARG A 281 2.59 -26.92 3.44
N VAL A 282 1.74 -26.47 2.52
CA VAL A 282 0.70 -25.48 2.86
C VAL A 282 -0.31 -26.12 3.81
N ASN A 283 -0.74 -27.35 3.51
CA ASN A 283 -1.72 -28.07 4.33
C ASN A 283 -1.24 -28.35 5.77
N ALA A 284 0.07 -28.46 6.02
CA ALA A 284 0.60 -28.62 7.37
C ALA A 284 0.22 -27.43 8.30
N GLY A 285 0.17 -26.22 7.74
CA GLY A 285 -0.25 -25.01 8.45
C GLY A 285 -1.74 -24.72 8.32
N TRP A 286 -2.23 -24.71 7.08
CA TRP A 286 -3.56 -24.23 6.72
C TRP A 286 -4.67 -25.27 6.89
N LYS A 287 -4.33 -26.56 6.80
CA LYS A 287 -5.28 -27.68 6.97
C LYS A 287 -6.51 -27.62 6.05
N GLU A 288 -6.40 -26.97 4.90
CA GLU A 288 -7.53 -26.78 3.98
C GLU A 288 -7.59 -27.76 2.79
N ARG A 289 -6.72 -28.78 2.73
CA ARG A 289 -6.76 -29.84 1.71
C ARG A 289 -8.17 -30.39 1.51
N GLY A 290 -8.52 -30.62 0.25
CA GLY A 290 -9.81 -31.18 -0.13
C GLY A 290 -10.03 -31.19 -1.64
N PRO A 291 -11.21 -31.66 -2.07
CA PRO A 291 -11.59 -31.63 -3.48
C PRO A 291 -11.97 -30.21 -3.91
N ASP A 292 -12.05 -29.97 -5.22
CA ASP A 292 -12.38 -28.68 -5.80
C ASP A 292 -13.69 -28.09 -5.27
N GLU A 293 -14.71 -28.92 -5.01
CA GLU A 293 -16.00 -28.47 -4.46
C GLU A 293 -15.82 -27.80 -3.10
N LYS A 294 -14.93 -28.33 -2.25
CA LYS A 294 -14.60 -27.73 -0.96
C LYS A 294 -13.97 -26.35 -1.15
N HIS A 295 -13.00 -26.24 -2.07
CA HIS A 295 -12.31 -24.99 -2.36
C HIS A 295 -13.24 -23.92 -2.97
N ARG A 296 -14.15 -24.32 -3.88
CA ARG A 296 -15.16 -23.41 -4.44
C ARG A 296 -16.11 -22.91 -3.37
N ALA A 297 -16.61 -23.80 -2.51
CA ALA A 297 -17.48 -23.43 -1.41
C ALA A 297 -16.77 -22.48 -0.42
N TYR A 298 -15.49 -22.74 -0.12
CA TYR A 298 -14.68 -21.88 0.73
C TYR A 298 -14.52 -20.47 0.16
N LEU A 299 -14.08 -20.34 -1.09
CA LEU A 299 -13.89 -19.04 -1.73
C LEU A 299 -15.21 -18.29 -1.92
N ALA A 300 -16.32 -19.00 -2.19
CA ALA A 300 -17.65 -18.40 -2.27
C ALA A 300 -18.12 -17.86 -0.90
N ALA A 301 -17.88 -18.60 0.19
CA ALA A 301 -18.18 -18.14 1.54
C ALA A 301 -17.33 -16.92 1.92
N GLN A 302 -16.03 -16.96 1.62
CA GLN A 302 -15.11 -15.83 1.80
C GLN A 302 -15.56 -14.61 1.01
N LEU A 303 -16.04 -14.77 -0.23
CA LEU A 303 -16.56 -13.66 -1.04
C LEU A 303 -17.86 -13.07 -0.46
N ALA A 304 -18.76 -13.91 0.04
CA ALA A 304 -20.03 -13.48 0.63
C ALA A 304 -19.86 -12.78 1.99
N ASP A 305 -18.82 -13.10 2.76
CA ASP A 305 -18.64 -12.62 4.12
C ASP A 305 -17.98 -11.22 4.17
N PRO A 306 -18.67 -10.14 4.58
CA PRO A 306 -18.13 -8.78 4.52
C PRO A 306 -16.84 -8.55 5.33
N HIS A 307 -16.54 -9.39 6.32
CA HIS A 307 -15.38 -9.15 7.18
C HIS A 307 -14.04 -9.54 6.55
N THR A 308 -14.01 -10.42 5.54
CA THR A 308 -12.77 -11.03 5.04
C THR A 308 -12.67 -10.99 3.52
N MET A 309 -11.45 -10.94 2.99
CA MET A 309 -11.17 -10.98 1.57
C MET A 309 -10.02 -11.93 1.27
N SER A 310 -10.31 -12.94 0.44
CA SER A 310 -9.33 -13.85 -0.11
C SER A 310 -8.58 -13.20 -1.27
N CYS A 311 -7.25 -13.17 -1.20
CA CYS A 311 -6.41 -12.53 -2.20
C CYS A 311 -5.28 -13.47 -2.63
N VAL A 312 -4.76 -13.23 -3.82
CA VAL A 312 -3.50 -13.81 -4.29
C VAL A 312 -2.48 -12.70 -4.45
N PHE A 313 -1.21 -13.00 -4.26
CA PHE A 313 -0.13 -12.07 -4.56
C PHE A 313 0.77 -12.61 -5.67
N LEU A 314 1.28 -11.70 -6.48
CA LEU A 314 1.99 -11.99 -7.71
C LEU A 314 3.33 -11.26 -7.77
N TRP A 315 4.32 -11.88 -8.39
CA TRP A 315 5.58 -11.23 -8.76
C TRP A 315 5.63 -11.10 -10.28
N ASP A 316 5.69 -9.86 -10.78
CA ASP A 316 5.69 -9.56 -12.23
C ASP A 316 4.59 -10.30 -13.02
N GLY A 317 3.38 -10.32 -12.47
CA GLY A 317 2.23 -11.01 -13.06
C GLY A 317 2.18 -12.53 -12.83
N GLU A 318 3.15 -13.11 -12.10
CA GLU A 318 3.17 -14.55 -11.80
C GLU A 318 2.62 -14.85 -10.39
N LEU A 319 1.59 -15.70 -10.30
CA LEU A 319 0.99 -16.13 -9.03
C LEU A 319 2.03 -16.77 -8.10
N ALA A 320 2.17 -16.20 -6.89
CA ALA A 320 3.21 -16.61 -5.94
C ALA A 320 2.66 -17.16 -4.62
N GLY A 321 1.52 -16.66 -4.16
CA GLY A 321 0.86 -17.17 -2.97
C GLY A 321 -0.47 -16.52 -2.68
N TYR A 322 -0.96 -16.75 -1.47
CA TYR A 322 -2.31 -16.41 -1.04
C TYR A 322 -2.27 -15.66 0.29
N THR A 323 -3.19 -14.72 0.45
CA THR A 323 -3.40 -14.00 1.70
C THR A 323 -4.88 -13.79 1.95
N GLU A 324 -5.27 -13.86 3.22
CA GLU A 324 -6.54 -13.33 3.69
C GLU A 324 -6.27 -11.98 4.34
N ILE A 325 -7.13 -11.00 4.06
CA ILE A 325 -7.13 -9.70 4.73
C ILE A 325 -8.54 -9.49 5.27
N GLY A 326 -8.66 -9.30 6.57
CA GLY A 326 -9.96 -9.19 7.22
C GLY A 326 -10.01 -8.11 8.30
N TRP A 327 -11.22 -7.90 8.80
CA TRP A 327 -11.53 -7.02 9.92
C TRP A 327 -11.56 -7.83 11.21
N VAL A 328 -10.76 -7.43 12.19
CA VAL A 328 -10.60 -8.22 13.42
C VAL A 328 -11.89 -8.25 14.21
N LYS A 329 -12.63 -7.14 14.29
CA LYS A 329 -13.77 -7.01 15.21
C LYS A 329 -14.83 -8.11 15.03
N GLU A 330 -15.03 -8.56 13.81
CA GLU A 330 -15.99 -9.59 13.41
C GLU A 330 -15.37 -10.99 13.29
N ASP A 331 -14.04 -11.10 13.36
CA ASP A 331 -13.32 -12.37 13.28
C ASP A 331 -13.57 -13.22 14.54
N ASN A 332 -13.75 -14.53 14.35
CA ASN A 332 -13.96 -15.47 15.46
C ASN A 332 -12.80 -15.46 16.47
N ALA A 333 -11.58 -15.12 16.04
CA ALA A 333 -10.42 -15.03 16.90
C ALA A 333 -10.48 -13.83 17.87
N ALA A 334 -11.26 -12.79 17.56
CA ALA A 334 -11.24 -11.54 18.32
C ALA A 334 -11.73 -11.66 19.75
N CYS A 335 -12.67 -12.56 20.03
CA CYS A 335 -13.15 -12.79 21.39
C CYS A 335 -12.04 -13.33 22.31
N PHE A 336 -11.05 -14.02 21.73
CA PHE A 336 -9.90 -14.55 22.47
C PHE A 336 -8.81 -13.49 22.70
N PHE A 337 -8.69 -12.48 21.84
CA PHE A 337 -7.66 -11.43 21.99
C PHE A 337 -7.87 -10.60 23.25
N GLY A 338 -9.10 -10.16 23.51
CA GLY A 338 -9.42 -9.47 24.77
C GLY A 338 -9.33 -10.42 25.97
N ALA A 339 -10.03 -11.55 25.91
CA ALA A 339 -10.19 -12.45 27.05
C ALA A 339 -8.89 -13.16 27.47
N GLN A 340 -8.04 -13.55 26.52
CA GLN A 340 -6.82 -14.29 26.81
C GLN A 340 -5.55 -13.45 26.66
N CYS A 341 -5.52 -12.46 25.77
CA CYS A 341 -4.29 -11.72 25.45
C CYS A 341 -4.25 -10.28 25.97
N ASN A 342 -5.34 -9.77 26.56
CA ASN A 342 -5.47 -8.38 26.99
C ASN A 342 -5.15 -7.37 25.87
N ILE A 343 -5.55 -7.70 24.63
CA ILE A 343 -5.45 -6.81 23.48
C ILE A 343 -6.82 -6.21 23.20
N VAL A 344 -6.87 -4.88 23.12
CA VAL A 344 -8.06 -4.16 22.68
C VAL A 344 -8.11 -4.20 21.16
N VAL A 345 -9.22 -4.71 20.63
CA VAL A 345 -9.52 -4.70 19.20
C VAL A 345 -10.36 -3.46 18.90
N GLY A 346 -9.75 -2.52 18.18
CA GLY A 346 -10.40 -1.35 17.62
C GLY A 346 -11.39 -1.69 16.52
N GLU A 347 -12.26 -0.74 16.20
CA GLU A 347 -13.31 -0.88 15.20
C GLU A 347 -12.76 -1.16 13.79
N HIS A 348 -11.59 -0.59 13.46
CA HIS A 348 -10.98 -0.68 12.13
C HIS A 348 -9.71 -1.53 12.12
N ASP A 349 -9.40 -2.23 13.21
CA ASP A 349 -8.23 -3.10 13.23
C ASP A 349 -8.42 -4.26 12.24
N GLN A 350 -7.33 -4.61 11.56
CA GLN A 350 -7.33 -5.64 10.52
C GLN A 350 -6.47 -6.83 10.92
N ASN A 351 -6.72 -7.98 10.30
CA ASN A 351 -5.87 -9.16 10.40
C ASN A 351 -5.34 -9.53 9.02
N SER A 352 -4.33 -10.39 9.02
CA SER A 352 -3.88 -11.01 7.77
C SER A 352 -3.36 -12.42 8.02
N HIS A 353 -3.72 -13.34 7.13
CA HIS A 353 -3.10 -14.67 7.03
C HIS A 353 -2.37 -14.80 5.71
N ILE A 354 -1.24 -15.50 5.68
CA ILE A 354 -0.41 -15.58 4.48
C ILE A 354 0.18 -16.98 4.32
N PHE A 355 0.24 -17.47 3.07
CA PHE A 355 1.21 -18.48 2.66
C PHE A 355 1.83 -18.15 1.31
N VAL A 356 3.10 -18.55 1.14
CA VAL A 356 3.74 -18.60 -0.18
C VAL A 356 3.44 -19.96 -0.79
N GLY A 357 2.78 -19.97 -1.94
CA GLY A 357 2.36 -21.19 -2.63
C GLY A 357 3.50 -21.79 -3.43
N GLU A 358 4.13 -20.99 -4.30
CA GLU A 358 5.22 -21.43 -5.15
C GLU A 358 6.57 -21.46 -4.42
N GLU A 359 7.29 -22.57 -4.53
CA GLU A 359 8.58 -22.75 -3.87
C GLU A 359 9.63 -21.71 -4.31
N ARG A 360 9.65 -21.36 -5.61
CA ARG A 360 10.62 -20.40 -6.17
C ARG A 360 10.51 -18.98 -5.60
N PHE A 361 9.35 -18.63 -5.05
CA PHE A 361 9.13 -17.31 -4.45
C PHE A 361 9.28 -17.29 -2.93
N ARG A 362 9.80 -18.37 -2.35
CA ARG A 362 10.18 -18.38 -0.93
C ARG A 362 11.52 -17.67 -0.72
N GLY A 363 11.77 -17.28 0.52
CA GLY A 363 13.01 -16.60 0.94
C GLY A 363 12.73 -15.47 1.92
N GLY A 364 13.72 -15.14 2.75
CA GLY A 364 13.57 -14.11 3.79
C GLY A 364 13.16 -12.76 3.24
N LYS A 365 13.92 -12.23 2.27
CA LYS A 365 13.65 -10.94 1.63
C LYS A 365 12.28 -10.90 0.92
N ARG A 366 11.92 -11.97 0.21
CA ARG A 366 10.60 -12.07 -0.44
C ARG A 366 9.47 -12.10 0.59
N TYR A 367 9.67 -12.83 1.69
CA TYR A 367 8.69 -12.86 2.76
C TYR A 367 8.51 -11.46 3.39
N GLU A 368 9.61 -10.77 3.70
CA GLU A 368 9.59 -9.40 4.21
C GLU A 368 8.83 -8.47 3.26
N ALA A 369 9.16 -8.49 1.97
CA ALA A 369 8.50 -7.67 0.96
C ALA A 369 6.98 -7.95 0.85
N VAL A 370 6.59 -9.23 0.80
CA VAL A 370 5.16 -9.63 0.70
C VAL A 370 4.41 -9.28 1.97
N ALA A 371 4.95 -9.65 3.13
CA ALA A 371 4.28 -9.41 4.40
C ALA A 371 4.16 -7.91 4.68
N THR A 372 5.21 -7.12 4.44
CA THR A 372 5.15 -5.65 4.51
C THR A 372 4.11 -5.08 3.56
N SER A 373 4.03 -5.53 2.30
CA SER A 373 3.01 -5.06 1.34
C SER A 373 1.57 -5.42 1.77
N ILE A 374 1.35 -6.58 2.39
CA ILE A 374 0.04 -6.96 2.93
C ILE A 374 -0.33 -6.05 4.11
N LYS A 375 0.60 -5.81 5.05
CA LYS A 375 0.37 -4.88 6.17
C LYS A 375 0.13 -3.46 5.69
N HIS A 376 0.89 -3.03 4.68
CA HIS A 376 0.69 -1.75 4.01
C HIS A 376 -0.72 -1.63 3.43
N THR A 377 -1.15 -2.67 2.70
CA THR A 377 -2.51 -2.75 2.17
C THR A 377 -3.55 -2.61 3.27
N CYS A 378 -3.40 -3.32 4.41
CA CYS A 378 -4.31 -3.18 5.55
C CYS A 378 -4.37 -1.70 6.02
N PHE A 379 -3.23 -1.09 6.31
CA PHE A 379 -3.19 0.28 6.84
C PHE A 379 -3.68 1.35 5.86
N LEU A 380 -3.54 1.15 4.56
CA LEU A 380 -4.02 2.08 3.55
C LEU A 380 -5.51 1.92 3.25
N ARG A 381 -6.05 0.70 3.34
CA ARG A 381 -7.47 0.43 3.02
C ARG A 381 -8.44 1.23 3.88
N ASP A 382 -8.06 1.50 5.13
CA ASP A 382 -8.78 2.40 6.01
C ASP A 382 -7.79 3.09 6.96
N PRO A 383 -7.63 4.43 6.89
CA PRO A 383 -6.67 5.16 7.69
C PRO A 383 -6.98 5.12 9.20
N ARG A 384 -8.19 4.69 9.60
CA ARG A 384 -8.55 4.48 11.01
C ARG A 384 -7.99 3.17 11.58
N THR A 385 -7.42 2.30 10.75
CA THR A 385 -6.75 1.06 11.19
C THR A 385 -5.54 1.42 12.05
N LYS A 386 -5.59 1.09 13.35
CA LYS A 386 -4.51 1.39 14.31
C LYS A 386 -3.54 0.24 14.48
N GLN A 387 -4.01 -1.00 14.31
CA GLN A 387 -3.15 -2.17 14.35
C GLN A 387 -3.57 -3.23 13.33
N VAL A 388 -2.59 -4.05 12.95
CA VAL A 388 -2.80 -5.28 12.20
C VAL A 388 -2.30 -6.46 13.01
N VAL A 389 -3.17 -7.45 13.24
CA VAL A 389 -2.84 -8.65 14.02
C VAL A 389 -2.59 -9.87 13.13
N ALA A 390 -1.88 -10.85 13.67
CA ALA A 390 -1.73 -12.18 13.08
C ALA A 390 -1.62 -13.22 14.19
N GLU A 391 -2.08 -14.45 13.94
CA GLU A 391 -2.24 -15.50 14.96
C GLU A 391 -1.62 -16.85 14.56
N PRO A 392 -0.43 -16.89 13.93
CA PRO A 392 0.12 -18.13 13.39
C PRO A 392 0.20 -19.23 14.45
N ARG A 393 0.09 -20.48 14.00
CA ARG A 393 0.36 -21.65 14.85
C ARG A 393 1.72 -21.50 15.54
N PHE A 394 1.74 -21.66 16.86
CA PHE A 394 2.91 -21.31 17.66
C PHE A 394 4.14 -22.18 17.37
N ASP A 395 3.91 -23.42 16.91
CA ASP A 395 4.91 -24.47 16.69
C ASP A 395 5.56 -24.43 15.30
N LEU A 396 5.13 -23.50 14.44
CA LEU A 396 5.67 -23.37 13.08
C LEU A 396 6.81 -22.37 13.03
N ALA A 397 7.81 -22.66 12.17
CA ALA A 397 8.93 -21.75 11.88
C ALA A 397 8.48 -20.35 11.44
N HIS A 398 7.25 -20.23 10.93
CA HIS A 398 6.62 -18.98 10.55
C HIS A 398 6.62 -17.93 11.68
N VAL A 399 6.51 -18.33 12.95
CA VAL A 399 6.60 -17.43 14.11
C VAL A 399 7.95 -16.73 14.18
N HIS A 400 9.04 -17.47 13.93
CA HIS A 400 10.40 -16.91 13.96
C HIS A 400 10.66 -16.00 12.75
N ILE A 401 10.14 -16.37 11.58
CA ILE A 401 10.23 -15.56 10.36
C ILE A 401 9.49 -14.23 10.57
N GLN A 402 8.27 -14.26 11.08
CA GLN A 402 7.48 -13.08 11.41
C GLN A 402 8.18 -12.15 12.39
N ASN A 403 8.81 -12.70 13.44
CA ASN A 403 9.52 -11.92 14.44
C ASN A 403 10.85 -11.34 13.93
N LYS A 404 11.42 -11.92 12.87
CA LYS A 404 12.70 -11.47 12.30
C LYS A 404 12.53 -10.32 11.31
N TYR A 405 11.52 -10.39 10.45
CA TYR A 405 11.39 -9.52 9.27
C TYR A 405 10.34 -8.42 9.39
N LEU A 406 9.56 -8.38 10.46
CA LEU A 406 8.52 -7.37 10.63
C LEU A 406 8.71 -6.62 11.95
N PRO A 407 8.50 -5.29 11.97
CA PRO A 407 8.60 -4.47 13.18
C PRO A 407 7.34 -4.61 14.06
N GLN A 408 6.99 -5.85 14.42
CA GLN A 408 5.77 -6.18 15.14
C GLN A 408 6.07 -6.80 16.50
N GLU A 409 5.11 -6.68 17.42
CA GLU A 409 5.24 -7.19 18.77
C GLU A 409 4.71 -8.62 18.87
N LYS A 410 5.55 -9.53 19.36
CA LYS A 410 5.14 -10.88 19.77
C LYS A 410 4.44 -10.80 21.13
N LYS A 411 3.11 -10.82 21.13
CA LYS A 411 2.28 -10.55 22.32
C LYS A 411 2.18 -11.77 23.24
N LYS A 412 1.45 -12.81 22.84
CA LYS A 412 1.11 -13.92 23.74
C LYS A 412 0.83 -15.23 23.00
N ARG A 413 1.23 -16.34 23.60
CA ARG A 413 0.76 -17.69 23.25
C ARG A 413 -0.61 -17.95 23.88
N PHE A 414 -1.59 -18.37 23.09
CA PHE A 414 -2.97 -18.57 23.56
C PHE A 414 -3.66 -19.71 22.80
N GLU A 415 -4.80 -20.17 23.31
CA GLU A 415 -5.54 -21.31 22.74
C GLU A 415 -6.73 -20.84 21.89
N LEU A 416 -6.75 -21.26 20.63
CA LEU A 416 -7.91 -21.24 19.74
C LEU A 416 -8.50 -22.66 19.64
N PRO A 417 -9.78 -22.82 19.28
CA PRO A 417 -10.42 -24.15 19.23
C PRO A 417 -9.69 -25.18 18.35
N HIS A 418 -8.96 -24.73 17.33
CA HIS A 418 -8.32 -25.58 16.32
C HIS A 418 -6.77 -25.53 16.34
N LYS A 419 -6.16 -24.68 17.19
CA LYS A 419 -4.70 -24.53 17.33
C LYS A 419 -4.29 -23.79 18.60
N THR A 420 -3.08 -24.05 19.06
CA THR A 420 -2.34 -23.11 19.91
C THR A 420 -1.64 -22.07 19.03
N ALA A 421 -1.94 -20.80 19.24
CA ALA A 421 -1.49 -19.69 18.41
C ALA A 421 -0.47 -18.80 19.15
N MET A 422 0.35 -18.08 18.39
CA MET A 422 1.14 -16.94 18.85
C MET A 422 0.55 -15.66 18.28
N LEU A 423 0.04 -14.78 19.14
CA LEU A 423 -0.48 -13.48 18.72
C LEU A 423 0.67 -12.50 18.44
N PHE A 424 0.66 -11.93 17.24
CA PHE A 424 1.43 -10.75 16.88
C PHE A 424 0.50 -9.55 16.70
N ALA A 425 0.98 -8.37 17.07
CA ALA A 425 0.31 -7.11 16.77
C ALA A 425 1.32 -6.10 16.24
N LEU A 426 1.00 -5.50 15.10
CA LEU A 426 1.76 -4.44 14.46
C LEU A 426 0.99 -3.14 14.60
N GLN A 427 1.53 -2.16 15.32
CA GLN A 427 0.94 -0.84 15.45
C GLN A 427 1.23 0.01 14.22
N ARG A 428 0.29 0.89 13.86
CA ARG A 428 0.36 1.77 12.69
C ARG A 428 1.61 2.64 12.71
N GLU A 429 1.85 3.33 13.83
CA GLU A 429 2.96 4.26 13.99
C GLU A 429 4.28 3.54 13.77
N ARG A 430 4.46 2.39 14.43
CA ARG A 430 5.66 1.57 14.28
C ARG A 430 5.86 1.05 12.85
N PHE A 431 4.78 0.70 12.15
CA PHE A 431 4.88 0.22 10.77
C PHE A 431 5.43 1.28 9.82
N PHE A 432 4.91 2.51 9.89
CA PHE A 432 5.33 3.58 8.99
C PHE A 432 6.69 4.16 9.36
N GLN A 433 7.11 4.03 10.62
CA GLN A 433 8.44 4.41 11.09
C GLN A 433 9.50 3.34 10.71
N GLU A 434 9.31 2.09 11.11
CA GLU A 434 10.34 1.03 11.02
C GLU A 434 10.15 0.06 9.84
N GLY A 435 9.08 0.20 9.05
CA GLY A 435 8.78 -0.72 7.94
C GLY A 435 9.84 -0.66 6.84
N HIS A 436 10.20 -1.83 6.29
CA HIS A 436 11.15 -1.95 5.18
C HIS A 436 10.43 -1.79 3.83
N PHE A 437 10.59 -0.63 3.17
CA PHE A 437 9.85 -0.29 1.95
C PHE A 437 10.64 -0.34 0.63
N VAL A 438 11.94 -0.65 0.68
CA VAL A 438 12.83 -0.74 -0.49
C VAL A 438 12.99 -2.15 -1.04
#